data_AF-A0A955X350-F1
#
_entry.id   AF-A0A955X350-F1
#
_cell.length_a   1.000
_cell.length_b   1.000
_cell.length_c   1.000
_cell.angle_alpha   90.00
_cell.angle_beta   90.00
_cell.angle_gamma   90.00
#
_symmetry.space_group_name_H-M   'P 1'
#
loop_
_entity.id
_entity.type
_entity.pdbx_description
1 polymer ?
#
loop_
_entity_poly.entity_id
_entity_poly.type
_entity_poly.pdbx_seq_one_letter_code
_entity_poly.pdbx_strand_id
1 'polypeptide(L)'
;MHIASRLLLLSASLLFATPAWADPEVDDPKPEVKFKTRTVVDFTEVTLQGEVQRPAGAMIVGHRRARFKTLIRVRGGFTPELVRSVDRL
;
A
#
# COMPACT_ATOMS: atom_id res chain seq x y z
N MET A 1 44.24 69.75 -19.17
CA MET A 1 43.11 69.22 -19.97
C MET A 1 42.74 67.75 -19.68
N HIS A 2 43.13 67.16 -18.53
CA HIS A 2 42.82 65.73 -18.24
C HIS A 2 41.45 65.46 -17.60
N ILE A 3 40.84 66.47 -16.96
CA ILE A 3 39.52 66.33 -16.30
C ILE A 3 38.41 66.19 -17.35
N ALA A 4 38.44 67.02 -18.41
CA ALA A 4 37.49 66.93 -19.51
C ALA A 4 37.60 65.60 -20.28
N SER A 5 38.82 65.08 -20.48
CA SER A 5 39.06 63.77 -21.10
C SER A 5 38.55 62.61 -20.24
N ARG A 6 38.70 62.68 -18.91
CA ARG A 6 38.13 61.68 -17.98
C ARG A 6 36.61 61.77 -17.90
N LEU A 7 36.02 62.97 -17.94
CA LEU A 7 34.57 63.17 -18.00
C LEU A 7 33.96 62.63 -19.31
N LEU A 8 34.68 62.79 -20.42
CA LEU A 8 34.28 62.28 -21.73
C LEU A 8 34.40 60.75 -21.83
N LEU A 9 35.37 60.15 -21.14
CA LEU A 9 35.47 58.69 -21.01
C LEU A 9 34.37 58.11 -20.10
N LEU A 10 33.92 58.85 -19.10
CA LEU A 10 32.84 58.44 -18.18
C LEU A 10 31.44 58.61 -18.78
N SER A 11 31.24 59.57 -19.71
CA SER A 11 30.01 59.65 -20.50
C SER A 11 29.95 58.60 -21.61
N ALA A 12 31.10 58.24 -22.19
CA ALA A 12 31.18 57.21 -23.23
C ALA A 12 30.83 55.80 -22.70
N SER A 13 31.13 55.48 -21.44
CA SER A 13 30.75 54.18 -20.86
C SER A 13 29.25 54.05 -20.61
N LEU A 14 28.54 55.17 -20.40
CA LEU A 14 27.09 55.16 -20.18
C LEU A 14 26.29 54.81 -21.45
N LEU A 15 26.89 55.00 -22.64
CA LEU A 15 26.28 54.64 -23.93
C LEU A 15 26.36 53.13 -24.24
N PHE A 16 27.13 52.36 -23.45
CA PHE A 16 27.24 50.90 -23.59
C PHE A 16 26.39 50.12 -22.57
N ALA A 17 25.50 50.79 -21.84
CA ALA A 17 24.56 50.13 -20.94
C ALA A 17 23.45 49.43 -21.75
N THR A 18 23.68 48.17 -22.12
CA THR A 18 22.63 47.32 -22.67
C THR A 18 21.66 46.92 -21.56
N PRO A 19 20.33 46.96 -21.78
CA PRO A 19 19.38 46.46 -20.81
C PRO A 19 19.60 44.94 -20.60
N ALA A 20 19.76 44.52 -19.36
CA ALA A 20 19.72 43.09 -19.01
C ALA A 20 18.28 42.60 -19.20
N TRP A 21 18.06 41.72 -20.17
CA TRP A 21 16.77 41.06 -20.34
C TRP A 21 16.69 39.93 -19.31
N ALA A 22 15.68 39.97 -18.44
CA ALA A 22 15.41 38.88 -17.51
C ALA A 22 14.87 37.68 -18.28
N ASP A 23 15.33 36.48 -17.93
CA ASP A 23 14.77 35.23 -18.47
C ASP A 23 13.29 35.14 -18.07
N PRO A 24 12.38 34.72 -18.97
CA PRO A 24 10.99 34.51 -18.61
C PRO A 24 10.93 33.46 -17.50
N GLU A 25 10.24 33.79 -16.42
CA GLU A 25 9.89 32.85 -15.37
C GLU A 25 9.17 31.67 -16.03
N VAL A 26 9.78 30.48 -15.96
CA VAL A 26 9.18 29.25 -16.47
C VAL A 26 8.01 28.96 -15.55
N ASP A 27 6.80 29.31 -16.00
CA ASP A 27 5.56 28.83 -15.40
C ASP A 27 5.59 27.30 -15.44
N ASP A 28 6.02 26.67 -14.34
CA ASP A 28 5.93 25.23 -14.19
C ASP A 28 4.46 24.84 -14.45
N PRO A 29 4.19 23.95 -15.43
CA PRO A 29 2.84 23.58 -15.76
C PRO A 29 2.21 22.92 -14.53
N LYS A 30 1.22 23.61 -13.93
CA LYS A 30 0.40 23.05 -12.85
C LYS A 30 -0.09 21.67 -13.29
N PRO A 31 0.04 20.62 -12.46
CA PRO A 31 -0.27 19.27 -12.87
C PRO A 31 -1.75 19.17 -13.26
N GLU A 32 -2.02 18.95 -14.54
CA GLU A 32 -3.35 18.73 -15.08
C GLU A 32 -3.86 17.36 -14.62
N VAL A 33 -4.76 17.33 -13.63
CA VAL A 33 -5.35 16.09 -13.11
C VAL A 33 -6.42 15.59 -14.08
N LYS A 34 -6.05 14.67 -14.97
CA LYS A 34 -6.99 13.98 -15.87
C LYS A 34 -7.62 12.79 -15.15
N PHE A 35 -8.92 12.90 -14.85
CA PHE A 35 -9.67 11.77 -14.30
C PHE A 35 -9.88 10.70 -15.36
N LYS A 36 -9.62 9.43 -15.01
CA LYS A 36 -9.82 8.30 -15.91
C LYS A 36 -11.31 8.09 -16.17
N THR A 37 -11.69 7.94 -17.44
CA THR A 37 -13.06 7.62 -17.86
C THR A 37 -13.53 6.34 -17.19
N ARG A 38 -14.67 6.40 -16.48
CA ARG A 38 -15.27 5.26 -15.78
C ARG A 38 -16.16 4.47 -16.74
N THR A 39 -15.73 3.28 -17.13
CA THR A 39 -16.56 2.35 -17.90
C THR A 39 -17.60 1.72 -16.98
N VAL A 40 -18.87 2.08 -17.18
CA VAL A 40 -20.01 1.42 -16.53
C VAL A 40 -20.45 0.28 -17.43
N VAL A 41 -20.24 -0.96 -16.98
CA VAL A 41 -20.68 -2.16 -17.72
C VAL A 41 -22.10 -2.47 -17.28
N ASP A 42 -23.04 -2.35 -18.21
CA ASP A 42 -24.42 -2.80 -18.02
C ASP A 42 -24.49 -4.32 -18.24
N PHE A 43 -24.86 -5.06 -17.20
CA PHE A 43 -24.91 -6.53 -17.21
C PHE A 43 -26.31 -7.08 -17.52
N THR A 44 -27.23 -6.25 -18.01
CA THR A 44 -28.64 -6.65 -18.17
C THR A 44 -28.86 -7.73 -19.24
N GLU A 45 -27.90 -8.00 -20.14
CA GLU A 45 -28.10 -8.97 -21.22
C GLU A 45 -26.92 -9.92 -21.51
N VAL A 46 -26.03 -10.18 -20.54
CA VAL A 46 -25.00 -11.22 -20.71
C VAL A 46 -25.49 -12.53 -20.10
N THR A 47 -26.17 -13.34 -20.91
CA THR A 47 -26.41 -14.75 -20.55
C THR A 47 -25.09 -15.49 -20.66
N LEU A 48 -24.34 -15.59 -19.57
CA LEU A 48 -23.11 -16.37 -19.49
C LEU A 48 -23.44 -17.87 -19.63
N GLN A 49 -23.50 -18.38 -20.85
CA GLN A 49 -23.60 -19.82 -21.14
C GLN A 49 -22.19 -20.44 -21.04
N GLY A 50 -21.71 -20.56 -19.80
CA GLY A 50 -20.58 -21.42 -19.48
C GLY A 50 -21.12 -22.75 -18.97
N GLU A 51 -20.76 -23.85 -19.63
CA GLU A 51 -20.95 -25.17 -19.02
C GLU A 51 -20.12 -25.22 -17.74
N VAL A 52 -20.77 -25.47 -16.60
CA VAL A 52 -20.10 -25.63 -15.32
C VAL A 52 -19.34 -26.95 -15.36
N GLN A 53 -18.13 -26.93 -15.92
CA GLN A 53 -17.20 -28.05 -15.78
C GLN A 53 -16.77 -28.06 -14.32
N ARG A 54 -17.45 -28.86 -13.49
CA ARG A 54 -17.02 -29.12 -12.12
C ARG A 54 -15.54 -29.53 -12.20
N PRO A 55 -14.62 -28.84 -11.49
CA PRO A 55 -13.23 -29.28 -11.48
C PRO A 55 -13.25 -30.74 -11.04
N ALA A 56 -12.61 -31.62 -11.83
CA ALA A 56 -12.51 -33.04 -11.54
C ALA A 56 -12.11 -33.16 -10.07
N GLY A 57 -13.04 -33.71 -9.27
CA GLY A 57 -13.16 -33.45 -7.85
C GLY A 57 -11.78 -33.46 -7.21
N ALA A 58 -11.43 -32.35 -6.54
CA ALA A 58 -10.24 -32.29 -5.71
C ALA A 58 -10.21 -33.59 -4.92
N MET A 59 -9.21 -34.43 -5.18
CA MET A 59 -9.10 -35.72 -4.54
C MET A 59 -8.84 -35.43 -3.07
N ILE A 60 -9.91 -35.30 -2.29
CA ILE A 60 -9.84 -35.23 -0.84
C ILE A 60 -9.45 -36.66 -0.45
N VAL A 61 -8.15 -36.94 -0.54
CA VAL A 61 -7.56 -38.09 0.12
C VAL A 61 -7.95 -37.90 1.57
N GLY A 62 -8.97 -38.64 2.01
CA GLY A 62 -9.44 -38.62 3.38
C GLY A 62 -8.31 -39.18 4.22
N HIS A 63 -7.43 -38.30 4.71
CA HIS A 63 -6.38 -38.70 5.63
C HIS A 63 -7.11 -39.20 6.88
N ARG A 64 -7.13 -40.53 7.07
CA ARG A 64 -7.72 -41.15 8.26
C ARG A 64 -6.96 -40.57 9.45
N ARG A 65 -7.63 -39.76 10.27
CA ARG A 65 -7.02 -39.18 11.48
C ARG A 65 -6.44 -40.32 12.31
N ALA A 66 -5.12 -40.29 12.52
CA ALA A 66 -4.45 -41.27 13.36
C ALA A 66 -5.05 -41.21 14.76
N ARG A 67 -5.53 -42.36 15.26
CA ARG A 67 -6.03 -42.46 16.63
C ARG A 67 -4.85 -42.78 17.53
N PHE A 68 -4.36 -41.79 18.25
CA PHE A 68 -3.32 -41.97 19.25
C PHE A 68 -3.94 -42.44 20.57
N LYS A 69 -3.28 -43.38 21.24
CA LYS A 69 -3.68 -43.82 22.58
C LYS A 69 -3.28 -42.72 23.57
N THR A 70 -4.24 -42.19 24.32
CA THR A 70 -3.97 -41.20 25.36
C THR A 70 -3.13 -41.83 26.48
N LEU A 71 -2.00 -41.22 26.82
CA LEU A 71 -1.16 -41.68 27.94
C LEU A 71 -1.65 -41.17 29.30
N ILE A 72 -2.59 -40.23 29.30
CA ILE A 72 -3.21 -39.68 30.51
C ILE A 72 -4.28 -40.67 31.00
N ARG A 73 -4.17 -41.08 32.26
CA ARG A 73 -5.16 -41.91 32.96
C ARG A 73 -5.82 -41.08 34.06
N VAL A 74 -7.13 -40.96 34.02
CA VAL A 74 -7.89 -40.33 35.12
C VAL A 74 -7.98 -41.34 36.26
N ARG A 75 -7.47 -40.97 37.44
CA ARG A 75 -7.61 -41.80 38.64
C ARG A 75 -9.05 -41.72 39.13
N GLY A 76 -9.74 -42.86 39.18
CA GLY A 76 -11.02 -43.01 39.85
C GLY A 76 -10.83 -43.56 41.27
N GLY A 77 -11.75 -43.20 42.17
CA GLY A 77 -11.74 -43.67 43.56
C GLY A 77 -10.88 -42.79 44.47
N PHE A 78 -11.51 -41.78 45.06
CA PHE A 78 -10.93 -40.92 46.09
C PHE A 78 -11.58 -41.16 47.46
N THR A 79 -12.41 -42.21 47.60
CA THR A 79 -13.16 -42.50 48.82
C THR A 79 -12.28 -42.58 50.08
N PRO A 80 -11.13 -43.29 50.09
CA PRO A 80 -10.31 -43.35 51.30
C PRO A 80 -9.63 -42.01 51.61
N GLU A 81 -9.28 -41.20 50.62
CA GLU A 81 -8.72 -39.86 50.80
C GLU A 81 -9.77 -38.85 51.27
N LEU A 82 -11.00 -38.96 50.78
CA LEU A 82 -12.13 -38.12 51.18
C LEU A 82 -12.49 -38.35 52.65
N VAL A 83 -12.57 -39.61 53.09
CA VAL A 83 -12.80 -39.94 54.52
C VAL A 83 -11.70 -39.34 55.41
N ARG A 84 -10.43 -39.50 55.02
CA ARG A 84 -9.29 -38.93 55.75
C ARG A 84 -9.29 -37.39 55.81
N SER A 85 -9.94 -36.71 54.87
CA SER A 85 -10.03 -35.25 54.89
C SER A 85 -11.01 -34.75 55.94
N VAL A 86 -12.10 -35.49 56.18
CA VAL A 86 -13.10 -35.19 57.21
C VAL A 86 -12.54 -35.47 58.60
N ASP A 87 -11.78 -36.55 58.77
CA ASP A 87 -11.14 -36.89 60.06
C ASP A 87 -10.03 -35.92 60.48
N ARG A 88 -9.63 -34.97 59.62
CA ARG A 88 -8.59 -33.96 59.88
C ARG A 88 -9.14 -32.55 60.16
N LEU A 89 -10.45 -32.39 60.25
CA LEU A 89 -11.16 -31.17 60.66
C LEU A 89 -11.45 -31.18 62.16
#